data_AF-A0A816FJC7-F1
#
_entry.id   AF-A0A816FJC7-F1
#
_cell.length_a   1.000
_cell.length_b   1.000
_cell.length_c   1.000
_cell.angle_alpha   90.00
_cell.angle_beta   90.00
_cell.angle_gamma   90.00
#
_symmetry.space_group_name_H-M   'P 1'
#
loop_
_entity.id
_entity.type
_entity.pdbx_description
1 polymer ?
#
loop_
_entity_poly.entity_id
_entity_poly.type
_entity_poly.pdbx_seq_one_letter_code
_entity_poly.pdbx_strand_id
1 'polypeptide(L)'
;IDNDILIKEYRSLCYYSEQYLEEIIKIFQCDYRSENAIWWYVHVPFFQRLINEAFRTNNINTLLKFQSYLYDVHNQINLLHLKQLSVDNTNKNIIVYRGQLISVDELQVLKDNINGLVSMNTFLLATNSYEVATTFAGNGINRPLFESILFEIDIDTNIFTIPY
;
A
#
# COMPACT_ATOMS: atom_id res chain seq x y z
N ILE A 1 -12.74 18.56 -2.59
CA ILE A 1 -12.45 17.87 -1.32
C ILE A 1 -12.29 18.96 -0.26
N ASP A 2 -12.97 18.87 0.88
CA ASP A 2 -12.82 19.84 1.97
C ASP A 2 -11.49 19.58 2.70
N ASN A 3 -10.57 20.55 2.64
CA ASN A 3 -9.21 20.42 3.14
C ASN A 3 -9.18 20.34 4.68
N ASP A 4 -10.06 21.06 5.37
CA ASP A 4 -10.07 21.15 6.83
C ASP A 4 -10.48 19.82 7.47
N ILE A 5 -11.47 19.15 6.86
CA ILE A 5 -11.90 17.81 7.29
C ILE A 5 -10.78 16.80 7.08
N LEU A 6 -10.03 16.92 5.98
CA LEU A 6 -9.00 15.96 5.61
C LEU A 6 -7.76 16.08 6.50
N ILE A 7 -7.37 17.31 6.82
CA ILE A 7 -6.30 17.61 7.78
C ILE A 7 -6.71 17.12 9.18
N LYS A 8 -7.97 17.36 9.59
CA LYS A 8 -8.47 16.94 10.91
C LYS A 8 -8.59 15.43 11.07
N GLU A 9 -9.10 14.71 10.08
CA GLU A 9 -9.13 13.22 10.06
C GLU A 9 -7.70 12.67 10.17
N TYR A 10 -6.72 13.35 9.56
CA TYR A 10 -5.34 12.88 9.45
C TYR A 10 -4.42 13.22 10.64
N ARG A 11 -4.71 14.25 11.45
CA ARG A 11 -3.95 14.55 12.69
C ARG A 11 -3.83 13.34 13.63
N SER A 12 -4.77 12.39 13.54
CA SER A 12 -4.75 11.15 14.31
C SER A 12 -3.72 10.11 13.83
N LEU A 13 -3.19 10.25 12.61
CA LEU A 13 -2.40 9.22 11.93
C LEU A 13 -0.90 9.55 11.80
N CYS A 14 -0.47 10.81 11.92
CA CYS A 14 0.93 11.21 11.71
C CYS A 14 1.36 12.48 12.47
N TYR A 15 2.67 12.61 12.68
CA TYR A 15 3.35 13.77 13.29
C TYR A 15 3.73 14.87 12.29
N TYR A 16 3.00 15.03 11.18
CA TYR A 16 3.28 16.12 10.23
C TYR A 16 2.64 17.44 10.71
N SER A 17 3.30 18.56 10.45
CA SER A 17 2.72 19.88 10.72
C SER A 17 1.52 20.15 9.82
N GLU A 18 0.56 20.92 10.32
CA GLU A 18 -0.63 21.35 9.58
C GLU A 18 -0.25 22.07 8.29
N GLN A 19 0.72 22.98 8.35
CA GLN A 19 1.28 23.68 7.20
C GLN A 19 1.81 22.71 6.12
N TYR A 20 2.53 21.65 6.50
CA TYR A 20 3.06 20.68 5.54
C TYR A 20 1.92 19.93 4.82
N LEU A 21 0.86 19.56 5.55
CA LEU A 21 -0.28 18.87 4.97
C LEU A 21 -1.04 19.78 4.00
N GLU A 22 -1.25 21.04 4.36
CA GLU A 22 -1.87 22.04 3.48
C GLU A 22 -1.06 22.22 2.18
N GLU A 23 0.26 22.36 2.29
CA GLU A 23 1.15 22.51 1.14
C GLU A 23 1.07 21.29 0.21
N ILE A 24 1.15 20.06 0.76
CA ILE A 24 1.05 18.82 -0.03
C ILE A 24 -0.32 18.69 -0.71
N ILE A 25 -1.41 18.99 0.00
CA ILE A 25 -2.76 18.95 -0.57
C ILE A 25 -2.90 19.97 -1.70
N LYS A 26 -2.34 21.17 -1.53
CA LYS A 26 -2.35 22.21 -2.57
C LYS A 26 -1.57 21.77 -3.81
N ILE A 27 -0.36 21.22 -3.63
CA ILE A 27 0.44 20.70 -4.74
C ILE A 27 -0.32 19.58 -5.44
N PHE A 28 -0.92 18.66 -4.69
CA PHE A 28 -1.76 17.62 -5.28
C PHE A 28 -2.91 18.21 -6.12
N GLN A 29 -3.64 19.19 -5.60
CA GLN A 29 -4.75 19.81 -6.36
C GLN A 29 -4.30 20.50 -7.66
N CYS A 30 -3.10 21.08 -7.70
CA CYS A 30 -2.58 21.75 -8.88
C CYS A 30 -1.93 20.79 -9.89
N ASP A 31 -1.10 19.88 -9.39
CA ASP A 31 -0.15 19.10 -10.18
C ASP A 31 -0.59 17.65 -10.37
N TYR A 32 -1.64 17.19 -9.67
CA TYR A 32 -2.16 15.85 -9.85
C TYR A 32 -2.64 15.64 -11.28
N ARG A 33 -2.20 14.52 -11.86
CA ARG A 33 -2.61 14.02 -13.16
C ARG A 33 -2.84 12.52 -13.03
N SER A 34 -3.85 12.01 -13.71
CA SER A 34 -4.24 10.60 -13.68
C SER A 34 -3.13 9.67 -14.14
N GLU A 35 -2.12 10.17 -14.86
CA GLU A 35 -0.92 9.44 -15.32
C GLU A 35 0.17 9.31 -14.24
N ASN A 36 0.07 10.07 -13.14
CA ASN A 36 1.04 10.05 -12.03
C ASN A 36 0.44 9.55 -10.70
N ALA A 37 -0.77 8.97 -10.70
CA ALA A 37 -1.47 8.47 -9.53
C ALA A 37 -0.65 7.46 -8.69
N ILE A 38 0.03 6.48 -9.30
CA ILE A 38 0.90 5.56 -8.54
C ILE A 38 2.05 6.31 -7.88
N TRP A 39 2.62 7.32 -8.56
CA TRP A 39 3.72 8.10 -7.99
C TRP A 39 3.31 8.78 -6.68
N TRP A 40 2.12 9.41 -6.67
CA TRP A 40 1.56 10.01 -5.46
C TRP A 40 1.32 8.97 -4.35
N TYR A 41 0.85 7.77 -4.71
CA TYR A 41 0.61 6.70 -3.75
C TYR A 41 1.90 6.13 -3.14
N VAL A 42 2.97 6.01 -3.93
CA VAL A 42 4.23 5.40 -3.50
C VAL A 42 5.15 6.40 -2.81
N HIS A 43 5.28 7.61 -3.37
CA HIS A 43 6.32 8.56 -2.97
C HIS A 43 5.86 9.64 -2.00
N VAL A 44 4.55 9.79 -1.78
CA VAL A 44 4.02 10.76 -0.82
C VAL A 44 3.45 10.00 0.39
N PRO A 45 4.20 9.91 1.51
CA PRO A 45 3.82 9.10 2.67
C PRO A 45 2.42 9.42 3.20
N PHE A 46 2.00 10.67 3.04
CA PHE A 46 0.66 11.12 3.38
C PHE A 46 -0.44 10.31 2.68
N PHE A 47 -0.42 10.23 1.34
CA PHE A 47 -1.43 9.51 0.58
C PHE A 47 -1.39 8.02 0.85
N GLN A 48 -0.19 7.45 0.90
CA GLN A 48 0.01 6.03 1.19
C GLN A 48 -0.65 5.63 2.51
N ARG A 49 -0.35 6.37 3.59
CA ARG A 49 -0.88 6.08 4.94
C ARG A 49 -2.38 6.34 5.00
N LEU A 50 -2.85 7.47 4.50
CA LEU A 50 -4.26 7.83 4.50
C LEU A 50 -5.13 6.75 3.84
N ILE A 51 -4.71 6.29 2.65
CA ILE A 51 -5.44 5.29 1.89
C ILE A 51 -5.36 3.92 2.56
N ASN A 52 -4.17 3.50 3.02
CA ASN A 52 -4.01 2.21 3.70
C ASN A 52 -4.80 2.12 5.01
N GLU A 53 -4.83 3.20 5.78
CA GLU A 53 -5.64 3.26 7.00
C GLU A 53 -7.14 3.25 6.69
N ALA A 54 -7.57 3.98 5.65
CA ALA A 54 -8.96 3.96 5.21
C ALA A 54 -9.41 2.55 4.79
N PHE A 55 -8.55 1.80 4.10
CA PHE A 55 -8.78 0.39 3.79
C PHE A 55 -8.79 -0.50 5.04
N ARG A 56 -7.80 -0.37 5.94
CA ARG A 56 -7.71 -1.18 7.17
C ARG A 56 -8.90 -1.00 8.09
N THR A 57 -9.42 0.22 8.18
CA THR A 57 -10.55 0.58 9.04
C THR A 57 -11.90 0.53 8.34
N ASN A 58 -11.94 0.15 7.06
CA ASN A 58 -13.14 0.24 6.21
C ASN A 58 -13.81 1.62 6.30
N ASN A 59 -13.02 2.70 6.30
CA ASN A 59 -13.55 4.06 6.33
C ASN A 59 -14.12 4.44 4.96
N ILE A 60 -15.37 4.04 4.74
CA ILE A 60 -16.11 4.25 3.49
C ILE A 60 -16.13 5.74 3.11
N ASN A 61 -16.26 6.65 4.08
CA ASN A 61 -16.28 8.08 3.81
C ASN A 61 -14.98 8.56 3.16
N THR A 62 -13.83 8.15 3.71
CA THR A 62 -12.52 8.49 3.11
C THR A 62 -12.34 7.81 1.76
N LEU A 63 -12.70 6.53 1.62
CA LEU A 63 -12.59 5.82 0.35
C LEU A 63 -13.44 6.46 -0.76
N LEU A 64 -14.67 6.90 -0.46
CA LEU A 64 -15.54 7.61 -1.40
C LEU A 64 -15.00 8.99 -1.77
N LYS A 65 -14.42 9.75 -0.81
CA LYS A 65 -13.78 11.04 -1.11
C LYS A 65 -12.62 10.88 -2.10
N PHE A 66 -11.90 9.76 -2.03
CA PHE A 66 -10.74 9.45 -2.89
C PHE A 66 -11.06 8.48 -4.03
N GLN A 67 -12.33 8.18 -4.31
CA GLN A 67 -12.71 7.13 -5.27
C GLN A 67 -12.10 7.35 -6.66
N SER A 68 -12.08 8.59 -7.15
CA SER A 68 -11.51 8.91 -8.47
C SER A 68 -10.00 8.71 -8.48
N TYR A 69 -9.31 9.11 -7.41
CA TYR A 69 -7.89 8.86 -7.25
C TYR A 69 -7.56 7.36 -7.17
N LEU A 70 -8.36 6.59 -6.41
CA LEU A 70 -8.22 5.14 -6.30
C LEU A 70 -8.47 4.42 -7.63
N TYR A 71 -9.46 4.89 -8.39
CA TYR A 71 -9.73 4.43 -9.74
C TYR A 71 -8.52 4.65 -10.66
N ASP A 72 -7.91 5.84 -10.60
CA ASP A 72 -6.71 6.15 -11.39
C ASP A 72 -5.50 5.31 -10.97
N VAL A 73 -5.28 5.10 -9.66
CA VAL A 73 -4.24 4.18 -9.16
C VAL A 73 -4.46 2.77 -9.70
N HIS A 74 -5.69 2.24 -9.59
CA HIS A 74 -6.02 0.90 -10.09
C HIS A 74 -5.79 0.76 -11.60
N ASN A 75 -6.25 1.74 -12.38
CA ASN A 75 -6.07 1.75 -13.83
C ASN A 75 -4.60 1.75 -14.23
N GLN A 76 -3.76 2.54 -13.55
CA GLN A 76 -2.33 2.52 -13.81
C GLN A 76 -1.69 1.18 -13.49
N ILE A 77 -2.08 0.54 -12.37
CA ILE A 77 -1.58 -0.79 -12.00
C ILE A 77 -1.93 -1.78 -13.12
N ASN A 78 -3.18 -1.76 -13.61
CA ASN A 78 -3.60 -2.62 -14.72
C ASN A 78 -2.80 -2.35 -16.00
N LEU A 79 -2.58 -1.08 -16.36
CA LEU A 79 -1.78 -0.73 -17.54
C LEU A 79 -0.32 -1.18 -17.41
N LEU A 80 0.28 -1.03 -16.24
CA LEU A 80 1.65 -1.50 -15.99
C LEU A 80 1.73 -3.02 -16.00
N HIS A 81 0.73 -3.70 -15.44
CA HIS A 81 0.63 -5.16 -15.48
C HIS A 81 0.54 -5.67 -16.93
N LEU A 82 -0.33 -5.08 -17.75
CA LEU A 82 -0.43 -5.42 -19.18
C LEU A 82 0.89 -5.17 -19.93
N LYS A 83 1.59 -4.07 -19.62
CA LYS A 83 2.91 -3.79 -20.20
C LYS A 83 3.94 -4.84 -19.78
N GLN A 84 3.97 -5.21 -18.50
CA GLN A 84 4.86 -6.24 -17.97
C GLN A 84 4.65 -7.58 -18.69
N LEU A 85 3.40 -7.98 -18.90
CA LEU A 85 3.04 -9.19 -19.67
C LEU A 85 3.48 -9.12 -21.14
N SER A 86 3.39 -7.94 -21.77
CA SER A 86 3.73 -7.78 -23.19
C SER A 86 5.24 -7.78 -23.48
N VAL A 87 6.05 -7.34 -22.51
CA VAL A 87 7.52 -7.21 -22.67
C VAL A 87 8.23 -8.50 -22.25
N ASP A 88 7.77 -9.14 -21.18
CA ASP A 88 8.30 -10.40 -20.67
C ASP A 88 7.46 -11.59 -21.18
N ASN A 89 7.68 -11.99 -22.44
CA ASN A 89 7.12 -13.22 -23.03
C ASN A 89 7.71 -14.53 -22.42
N THR A 90 8.13 -14.47 -21.16
CA THR A 90 8.77 -15.56 -20.43
C THR A 90 7.96 -15.84 -19.18
N ASN A 91 7.34 -17.03 -19.12
CA ASN A 91 6.77 -17.62 -17.90
C ASN A 91 7.77 -17.47 -16.75
N LYS A 92 7.60 -16.45 -15.91
CA LYS A 92 8.51 -16.17 -14.79
C LYS A 92 7.70 -16.18 -13.51
N ASN A 93 7.98 -17.15 -12.66
CA ASN A 93 7.66 -16.97 -11.25
C ASN A 93 8.50 -15.81 -10.73
N ILE A 94 7.85 -14.83 -10.12
CA ILE A 94 8.51 -13.68 -9.52
C ILE A 94 8.43 -13.83 -8.02
N ILE A 95 9.58 -13.84 -7.36
CA ILE A 95 9.66 -13.76 -5.91
C ILE A 95 9.78 -12.28 -5.53
N VAL A 96 8.88 -11.81 -4.69
CA VAL A 96 8.95 -10.49 -4.07
C VAL A 96 8.86 -10.61 -2.56
N TYR A 97 9.44 -9.62 -1.89
CA TYR A 97 9.54 -9.53 -0.44
C TYR A 97 8.79 -8.31 0.06
N ARG A 98 8.09 -8.47 1.20
CA ARG A 98 7.46 -7.37 1.92
C ARG A 98 7.80 -7.48 3.39
N GLY A 99 8.51 -6.48 3.90
CA GLY A 99 8.72 -6.33 5.34
C GLY A 99 7.68 -5.42 5.96
N GLN A 100 7.20 -5.78 7.15
CA GLN A 100 6.38 -4.90 7.96
C GLN A 100 6.42 -5.32 9.44
N LEU A 101 5.99 -4.40 10.31
CA LEU A 101 5.66 -4.71 11.69
C LEU A 101 4.18 -5.08 11.77
N ILE A 102 3.86 -6.17 12.47
CA ILE A 102 2.48 -6.56 12.79
C ILE A 102 2.30 -6.74 14.29
N SER A 103 1.07 -6.67 14.79
CA SER A 103 0.83 -6.97 16.21
C SER A 103 1.04 -8.46 16.49
N VAL A 104 1.31 -8.80 17.76
CA VAL A 104 1.38 -10.20 18.20
C VAL A 104 0.07 -10.95 17.90
N ASP A 105 -1.08 -10.28 18.00
CA ASP A 105 -2.38 -10.85 17.69
C ASP A 105 -2.54 -11.14 16.18
N GLU A 106 -2.13 -10.20 15.32
CA GLU A 106 -2.14 -10.39 13.86
C GLU A 106 -1.19 -11.52 13.46
N LEU A 107 -0.05 -11.67 14.14
CA LEU A 107 0.87 -12.79 13.92
C LEU A 107 0.23 -14.12 14.33
N GLN A 108 -0.51 -14.15 15.44
CA GLN A 108 -1.20 -15.36 15.87
C GLN A 108 -2.28 -15.79 14.87
N VAL A 109 -3.05 -14.84 14.34
CA VAL A 109 -4.02 -15.10 13.25
C VAL A 109 -3.34 -15.73 12.03
N LEU A 110 -2.15 -15.23 11.64
CA LEU A 110 -1.39 -15.81 10.53
C LEU A 110 -0.89 -17.22 10.83
N LYS A 111 -0.41 -17.48 12.06
CA LYS A 111 0.03 -18.81 12.50
C LYS A 111 -1.11 -19.83 12.53
N ASP A 112 -2.29 -19.41 12.96
CA ASP A 112 -3.47 -20.28 13.01
C ASP A 112 -4.02 -20.57 11.60
N ASN A 113 -3.66 -19.75 10.61
CA ASN A 113 -4.08 -19.86 9.21
C ASN A 113 -3.01 -20.47 8.29
N ILE A 114 -2.05 -21.24 8.82
CA ILE A 114 -1.08 -21.98 7.99
C ILE A 114 -1.82 -22.95 7.04
N ASN A 115 -1.41 -22.96 5.77
CA ASN A 115 -2.09 -23.63 4.64
C ASN A 115 -3.46 -23.04 4.26
N GLY A 116 -3.86 -21.93 4.87
CA GLY A 116 -5.04 -21.16 4.52
C GLY A 116 -4.76 -20.05 3.49
N LEU A 117 -5.81 -19.34 3.09
CA LEU A 117 -5.71 -18.15 2.24
C LEU A 117 -5.61 -16.89 3.11
N VAL A 118 -4.81 -15.94 2.67
CA VAL A 118 -4.70 -14.61 3.29
C VAL A 118 -5.22 -13.59 2.29
N SER A 119 -6.20 -12.79 2.72
CA SER A 119 -6.67 -11.62 1.95
C SER A 119 -6.05 -10.35 2.53
N MET A 120 -5.56 -9.49 1.64
CA MET A 120 -4.98 -8.20 1.99
C MET A 120 -5.95 -7.13 1.52
N ASN A 121 -6.37 -6.25 2.42
CA ASN A 121 -7.36 -5.20 2.13
C ASN A 121 -6.74 -3.91 1.58
N THR A 122 -5.43 -3.86 1.37
CA THR A 122 -4.71 -2.69 0.87
C THR A 122 -3.90 -3.01 -0.39
N PHE A 123 -3.42 -1.98 -1.09
CA PHE A 123 -2.41 -2.20 -2.14
C PHE A 123 -1.09 -2.63 -1.50
N LEU A 124 -0.57 -3.77 -1.96
CA LEU A 124 0.70 -4.30 -1.49
C LEU A 124 1.87 -3.60 -2.19
N LEU A 125 2.75 -3.06 -1.36
CA LEU A 125 4.10 -2.68 -1.77
C LEU A 125 5.05 -3.80 -1.40
N ALA A 126 5.76 -4.32 -2.39
CA ALA A 126 6.75 -5.37 -2.28
C ALA A 126 7.93 -5.05 -3.18
N THR A 127 9.06 -5.69 -2.94
CA THR A 127 10.32 -5.45 -3.64
C THR A 127 11.00 -6.77 -3.97
N ASN A 128 11.74 -6.84 -5.07
CA ASN A 128 12.61 -7.98 -5.36
C ASN A 128 13.89 -7.99 -4.50
N SER A 129 14.16 -6.94 -3.73
CA SER A 129 15.31 -6.85 -2.84
C SER A 129 14.96 -7.25 -1.41
N TYR A 130 15.49 -8.39 -0.98
CA TYR A 130 15.38 -8.86 0.40
C TYR A 130 15.86 -7.80 1.40
N GLU A 131 16.97 -7.12 1.13
CA GLU A 131 17.56 -6.11 2.03
C GLU A 131 16.64 -4.89 2.21
N VAL A 132 16.05 -4.42 1.11
CA VAL A 132 15.07 -3.33 1.16
C VAL A 132 13.86 -3.76 1.98
N ALA A 133 13.35 -4.97 1.77
CA ALA A 133 12.23 -5.48 2.54
C ALA A 133 12.56 -5.62 4.04
N THR A 134 13.75 -6.10 4.41
CA THR A 134 14.16 -6.18 5.83
C THR A 134 14.23 -4.80 6.50
N THR A 135 14.57 -3.77 5.74
CA THR A 135 14.52 -2.38 6.24
C THR A 135 13.10 -1.97 6.61
N PHE A 136 12.10 -2.34 5.81
CA PHE A 136 10.70 -2.09 6.10
C PHE A 136 10.14 -2.95 7.25
N ALA A 137 10.72 -4.13 7.51
CA ALA A 137 10.37 -4.96 8.66
C ALA A 137 10.80 -4.33 10.01
N GLY A 138 11.65 -3.30 9.97
CA GLY A 138 12.14 -2.61 11.16
C GLY A 138 13.52 -3.07 11.62
N ASN A 139 14.28 -3.76 10.75
CA ASN A 139 15.68 -4.18 10.98
C ASN A 139 15.91 -4.91 12.31
N GLY A 140 14.92 -5.69 12.78
CA GLY A 140 15.02 -6.44 14.04
C GLY A 140 14.97 -5.60 15.31
N ILE A 141 14.56 -4.33 15.24
CA ILE A 141 14.33 -3.51 16.43
C ILE A 141 13.13 -4.08 17.19
N ASN A 142 13.37 -4.53 18.42
CA ASN A 142 12.31 -5.04 19.29
C ASN A 142 11.34 -3.91 19.67
N ARG A 143 10.04 -4.15 19.47
CA ARG A 143 8.97 -3.24 19.84
C ARG A 143 7.95 -4.04 20.67
N PRO A 144 7.65 -3.63 21.91
CA PRO A 144 6.65 -4.32 22.72
C PRO A 144 5.31 -4.41 21.96
N LEU A 145 4.68 -5.59 21.96
CA LEU A 145 3.41 -5.90 21.29
C LEU A 145 3.45 -5.99 19.75
N PHE A 146 4.61 -5.80 19.12
CA PHE A 146 4.77 -5.89 17.67
C PHE A 146 5.93 -6.82 17.29
N GLU A 147 5.75 -7.54 16.20
CA GLU A 147 6.75 -8.44 15.63
C GLU A 147 7.16 -7.97 14.23
N SER A 148 8.47 -8.05 13.96
CA SER A 148 9.04 -7.79 12.65
C SER A 148 8.87 -9.02 11.78
N ILE A 149 8.13 -8.90 10.69
CA ILE A 149 7.90 -10.00 9.77
C ILE A 149 8.36 -9.66 8.35
N LEU A 150 8.73 -10.71 7.62
CA LEU A 150 9.07 -10.66 6.22
C LEU A 150 8.20 -11.68 5.47
N PHE A 151 7.36 -11.20 4.57
CA PHE A 151 6.68 -12.05 3.61
C PHE A 151 7.60 -12.30 2.42
N GLU A 152 7.75 -13.56 2.06
CA GLU A 152 8.21 -14.00 0.75
C GLU A 152 6.97 -14.41 -0.05
N ILE A 153 6.77 -13.80 -1.22
CA ILE A 153 5.58 -13.99 -2.04
C ILE A 153 6.05 -14.49 -3.41
N ASP A 154 5.71 -15.73 -3.72
CA ASP A 154 5.89 -16.31 -5.05
C ASP A 154 4.67 -15.97 -5.91
N ILE A 155 4.91 -15.25 -7.01
CA ILE A 155 3.90 -14.79 -7.96
C ILE A 155 4.05 -15.58 -9.25
N ASP A 156 3.11 -16.48 -9.52
CA ASP A 156 2.97 -17.09 -10.84
C ASP A 156 2.31 -16.10 -11.81
N THR A 157 3.11 -15.56 -12.73
CA THR A 157 2.65 -14.54 -13.70
C THR A 157 1.74 -15.12 -14.79
N ASN A 158 1.54 -16.44 -14.83
CA ASN A 158 0.67 -17.10 -15.80
C ASN A 158 -0.78 -17.23 -15.31
N ILE A 159 -1.04 -16.91 -14.04
CA ILE A 159 -2.39 -16.94 -13.48
C ILE A 159 -3.12 -15.65 -13.83
N PHE A 160 -3.91 -15.71 -14.90
CA PHE A 160 -4.78 -14.62 -15.35
C PHE A 160 -6.18 -14.73 -14.73
N THR A 161 -6.28 -14.66 -13.41
CA THR A 161 -7.58 -14.57 -12.75
C THR A 161 -7.82 -13.16 -12.26
N ILE A 162 -9.02 -12.65 -12.51
CA ILE A 162 -9.54 -11.44 -11.87
C ILE A 162 -9.59 -11.74 -10.37
N PRO A 163 -9.03 -10.90 -9.49
CA PRO A 163 -9.17 -11.09 -8.05
C PRO A 163 -10.67 -11.09 -7.71
N TYR A 164 -11.11 -12.10 -6.96
CA TYR A 164 -12.48 -12.24 -6.46
C TYR A 164 -12.87 -11.09 -5.52
#